data_AF-A0A8S2S4G4-F1
#
_entry.id   AF-A0A8S2S4G4-F1
#
_cell.length_a   1.000
_cell.length_b   1.000
_cell.length_c   1.000
_cell.angle_alpha   90.00
_cell.angle_beta   90.00
_cell.angle_gamma   90.00
#
_symmetry.space_group_name_H-M   'P 1'
#
loop_
_entity.id
_entity.type
_entity.pdbx_description
1 polymer ?
#
loop_
_entity_poly.entity_id
_entity_poly.type
_entity_poly.pdbx_seq_one_letter_code
_entity_poly.pdbx_strand_id
1 'polypeptide(L)'
;LLHIGDISYARGFGAQWDAFMTQIEPIAARIPYMVAIGNHEYDHVLGGDKDPSGAPGPGGFRPEWGNYAYDSGGECAVPMVHRFHSPSNGNSLFWYSFDV
;
A
#
# COMPACT_ATOMS: atom_id res chain seq x y z
N LEU A 1 12.21 8.08 7.94
CA LEU A 1 12.63 7.16 6.86
C LEU A 1 11.53 7.15 5.81
N LEU A 2 11.87 7.07 4.52
CA LEU A 2 10.91 6.94 3.42
C LEU A 2 11.08 5.58 2.72
N HIS A 3 10.01 4.77 2.68
CA HIS A 3 9.94 3.47 1.99
C HIS A 3 8.88 3.55 0.88
N ILE A 4 9.33 3.65 -0.36
CA ILE A 4 8.50 4.04 -1.51
C ILE A 4 7.86 2.86 -2.24
N GLY A 5 6.96 2.14 -1.56
CA GLY A 5 6.21 1.02 -2.13
C GLY A 5 6.92 -0.32 -2.01
N ASP A 6 6.17 -1.38 -2.31
CA ASP A 6 6.60 -2.78 -2.26
C ASP A 6 7.16 -3.14 -0.88
N ILE A 7 6.28 -3.03 0.11
CA ILE A 7 6.64 -2.91 1.52
C ILE A 7 7.01 -4.26 2.11
N SER A 8 6.06 -5.19 2.14
CA SER A 8 6.25 -6.50 2.80
C SER A 8 6.35 -7.65 1.81
N TYR A 9 5.90 -7.44 0.57
CA TYR A 9 5.64 -8.50 -0.41
C TYR A 9 4.74 -9.63 0.14
N ALA A 10 3.85 -9.32 1.10
CA ALA A 10 2.94 -10.31 1.67
C ALA A 10 2.00 -10.91 0.62
N ARG A 11 1.50 -10.11 -0.33
CA ARG A 11 0.74 -10.57 -1.50
C ARG A 11 -0.35 -11.60 -1.17
N GLY A 12 -1.11 -11.36 -0.10
CA GLY A 12 -2.19 -12.22 0.39
C GLY A 12 -1.80 -13.14 1.55
N PHE A 13 -0.52 -13.31 1.85
CA PHE A 13 -0.04 -14.03 3.03
C PHE A 13 0.06 -13.10 4.24
N GLY A 14 -1.05 -12.92 4.96
CA GLY A 14 -1.16 -11.98 6.09
C GLY A 14 -0.08 -12.11 7.17
N ALA A 15 0.43 -13.33 7.45
CA ALA A 15 1.51 -13.53 8.42
C ALA A 15 2.82 -12.79 8.06
N GLN A 16 3.05 -12.53 6.77
CA GLN A 16 4.21 -11.79 6.30
C GLN A 16 4.13 -10.30 6.63
N TRP A 17 2.92 -9.73 6.70
CA TRP A 17 2.74 -8.37 7.22
C TRP A 17 3.16 -8.28 8.68
N ASP A 18 2.78 -9.25 9.52
CA ASP A 18 3.12 -9.23 10.95
C ASP A 18 4.63 -9.43 11.16
N ALA A 19 5.24 -10.30 10.35
CA ALA A 19 6.69 -10.46 10.30
C ALA A 19 7.40 -9.15 9.90
N PHE A 20 6.88 -8.45 8.88
CA PHE A 20 7.43 -7.17 8.45
C PHE A 20 7.31 -6.08 9.51
N MET A 21 6.14 -5.95 10.17
CA MET A 21 5.96 -4.98 11.24
C MET A 21 6.90 -5.24 12.42
N THR A 22 7.14 -6.52 12.74
CA THR A 22 8.15 -6.93 13.74
C THR A 22 9.56 -6.55 13.28
N GLN A 23 9.88 -6.73 12.00
CA GLN A 23 11.19 -6.41 11.44
C GLN A 23 11.51 -4.91 11.50
N ILE A 24 10.54 -4.04 11.22
CA ILE A 24 10.78 -2.59 11.19
C ILE A 24 10.63 -1.91 12.56
N GLU A 25 10.10 -2.61 13.58
CA GLU A 25 9.81 -2.07 14.92
C GLU A 25 10.99 -1.27 15.50
N PRO A 26 12.25 -1.72 15.45
CA PRO A 26 13.37 -0.97 16.02
C PRO A 26 13.59 0.40 15.36
N ILE A 27 13.13 0.60 14.12
CA ILE A 27 13.24 1.87 13.42
C ILE A 27 11.93 2.67 13.58
N ALA A 28 10.80 2.05 13.26
CA ALA A 28 9.50 2.70 13.22
C ALA A 28 8.99 3.15 14.62
N ALA A 29 9.47 2.53 15.70
CA ALA A 29 9.16 2.95 17.07
C ALA A 29 9.93 4.21 17.52
N ARG A 30 10.94 4.65 16.76
CA ARG A 30 11.85 5.75 17.15
C ARG A 30 11.78 6.96 16.22
N ILE A 31 11.50 6.73 14.94
CA ILE A 31 11.37 7.79 13.94
C ILE A 31 10.15 7.55 13.05
N PRO A 32 9.58 8.60 12.43
CA PRO A 32 8.54 8.41 11.42
C PRO A 32 9.00 7.49 10.29
N TYR A 33 8.24 6.43 10.03
CA TYR A 33 8.42 5.49 8.92
C TYR A 33 7.36 5.77 7.87
N MET A 34 7.70 6.63 6.91
CA MET A 34 6.79 7.11 5.87
C MET A 34 6.77 6.10 4.72
N VAL A 35 5.58 5.75 4.23
CA VAL A 35 5.40 4.75 3.15
C VAL A 35 4.63 5.31 1.96
N ALA A 36 4.85 4.76 0.78
CA ALA A 36 3.97 4.91 -0.37
C ALA A 36 3.42 3.54 -0.80
N ILE A 37 2.35 3.52 -1.60
CA ILE A 37 1.77 2.28 -2.13
C ILE A 37 2.54 1.83 -3.39
N GLY A 38 2.97 0.57 -3.43
CA GLY A 38 3.52 -0.10 -4.61
C GLY A 38 2.52 -1.03 -5.29
N ASN A 39 2.93 -1.66 -6.40
CA ASN A 39 2.10 -2.63 -7.12
C ASN A 39 1.83 -3.88 -6.27
N HIS A 40 2.79 -4.29 -5.44
CA HIS A 40 2.63 -5.45 -4.55
C HIS A 40 1.68 -5.22 -3.37
N GLU A 41 1.26 -3.98 -3.14
CA GLU A 41 0.21 -3.66 -2.18
C GLU A 41 -1.15 -3.46 -2.86
N TYR A 42 -1.18 -2.89 -4.07
CA TYR A 42 -2.41 -2.40 -4.67
C TYR A 42 -2.98 -3.26 -5.79
N ASP A 43 -2.19 -3.73 -6.75
CA ASP A 43 -2.71 -4.20 -8.04
C ASP A 43 -3.70 -5.35 -7.94
N HIS A 44 -4.85 -5.16 -8.57
CA HIS A 44 -5.92 -6.14 -8.65
C HIS A 44 -6.70 -5.93 -9.96
N VAL A 45 -7.26 -6.99 -10.54
CA VAL A 45 -7.94 -6.91 -11.86
C VAL A 45 -9.47 -6.88 -11.77
N LEU A 46 -10.03 -7.16 -10.60
CA LEU A 46 -11.47 -7.30 -10.34
C LEU A 46 -11.79 -6.63 -9.01
N GLY A 47 -13.05 -6.24 -8.81
CA GLY A 47 -13.46 -5.44 -7.66
C GLY A 47 -13.48 -3.95 -8.02
N GLY A 48 -13.33 -3.07 -7.04
CA GLY A 48 -13.33 -1.61 -7.26
C GLY A 48 -14.34 -0.86 -6.37
N ASP A 49 -15.47 -1.49 -6.03
CA ASP A 49 -16.55 -0.84 -5.25
C ASP A 49 -16.10 -0.32 -3.87
N LYS A 50 -15.04 -0.91 -3.33
CA LYS A 50 -14.42 -0.56 -2.04
C LYS A 50 -12.93 -0.26 -2.18
N ASP A 51 -12.48 0.07 -3.39
CA ASP A 51 -11.08 0.42 -3.63
C ASP A 51 -10.72 1.67 -2.82
N PRO A 52 -9.75 1.58 -1.88
CA PRO A 52 -9.39 2.71 -1.02
C PRO A 52 -8.72 3.87 -1.78
N SER A 53 -8.28 3.67 -3.03
CA SER A 53 -7.71 4.73 -3.88
C SER A 53 -8.77 5.64 -4.50
N GLY A 54 -10.01 5.15 -4.64
CA GLY A 54 -11.06 5.81 -5.41
C GLY A 54 -10.83 5.83 -6.93
N ALA A 55 -9.90 5.03 -7.45
CA ALA A 55 -9.67 4.94 -8.89
C ALA A 55 -10.91 4.39 -9.63
N PRO A 56 -11.23 4.95 -10.81
CA PRO A 56 -12.43 4.54 -11.54
C PRO A 56 -12.24 3.20 -12.23
N GLY A 57 -13.32 2.40 -12.25
CA GLY A 57 -13.39 1.17 -13.02
C GLY A 57 -12.99 -0.09 -12.23
N PRO A 58 -13.28 -1.27 -12.80
CA PRO A 58 -12.97 -2.52 -12.13
C PRO A 58 -11.45 -2.75 -12.06
N GLY A 59 -10.96 -3.12 -10.87
CA GLY A 59 -9.53 -3.31 -10.63
C GLY A 59 -8.73 -2.03 -10.38
N GLY A 60 -9.40 -0.89 -10.19
CA GLY A 60 -8.74 0.35 -9.79
C GLY A 60 -7.83 0.94 -10.88
N PHE A 61 -6.79 1.68 -10.47
CA PHE A 61 -5.84 2.30 -11.38
C PHE A 61 -4.91 1.24 -12.00
N ARG A 62 -5.27 0.78 -13.20
CA ARG A 62 -4.54 -0.21 -13.98
C ARG A 62 -4.46 0.22 -15.44
N PRO A 63 -3.57 1.15 -15.81
CA PRO A 63 -3.41 1.53 -17.21
C PRO A 63 -2.93 0.33 -18.04
N GLU A 64 -3.45 0.19 -19.26
CA GLU A 64 -3.11 -0.93 -20.18
C GLU A 64 -1.63 -0.97 -20.56
N TRP A 65 -0.93 0.16 -20.49
CA TRP A 65 0.51 0.25 -20.74
C TRP A 65 1.38 -0.18 -19.55
N GLY A 66 0.77 -0.42 -18.39
CA GLY A 66 1.46 -0.87 -17.18
C GLY A 66 1.32 -2.37 -16.95
N ASN A 67 2.24 -2.95 -16.20
CA ASN A 67 2.22 -4.36 -15.82
C ASN A 67 1.42 -4.60 -14.52
N TYR A 68 0.28 -3.94 -14.37
CA TYR A 68 -0.41 -3.83 -13.08
C TYR A 68 -1.42 -4.96 -12.83
N ALA A 69 -0.98 -6.22 -12.89
CA ALA A 69 -1.85 -7.39 -12.96
C ALA A 69 -2.41 -7.82 -11.60
N TYR A 70 -1.87 -8.88 -11.00
CA TYR A 70 -2.36 -9.49 -9.77
C TYR A 70 -1.32 -9.35 -8.64
N ASP A 71 -0.50 -8.29 -8.71
CA ASP A 71 0.74 -8.23 -7.95
C ASP A 71 0.50 -8.16 -6.44
N SER A 72 -0.64 -7.60 -6.02
CA SER A 72 -1.05 -7.59 -4.61
C SER A 72 -1.49 -8.95 -4.07
N GLY A 73 -1.65 -9.97 -4.92
CA GLY A 73 -2.20 -11.26 -4.50
C GLY A 73 -3.61 -11.17 -3.90
N GLY A 74 -4.38 -10.13 -4.26
CA GLY A 74 -5.74 -9.90 -3.78
C GLY A 74 -5.84 -8.98 -2.56
N GLU A 75 -4.73 -8.40 -2.11
CA GLU A 75 -4.73 -7.48 -0.97
C GLU A 75 -5.42 -6.15 -1.27
N CYS A 76 -5.42 -5.68 -2.53
CA CYS A 76 -6.12 -4.47 -2.97
C CYS A 76 -5.95 -3.25 -2.03
N ALA A 77 -4.71 -3.05 -1.55
CA ALA A 77 -4.26 -2.06 -0.58
C ALA A 77 -4.91 -2.12 0.82
N VAL A 78 -5.78 -3.09 1.09
CA VAL A 78 -6.49 -3.22 2.38
C VAL A 78 -5.52 -3.36 3.57
N PRO A 79 -4.49 -4.22 3.54
CA PRO A 79 -3.56 -4.34 4.66
C PRO A 79 -2.76 -3.05 4.90
N MET A 80 -2.38 -2.35 3.83
CA MET A 80 -1.66 -1.08 3.90
C MET A 80 -2.45 -0.03 4.67
N VAL A 81 -3.69 0.23 4.25
CA VAL A 81 -4.53 1.28 4.85
C VAL A 81 -4.93 1.00 6.30
N HIS A 82 -4.80 -0.25 6.76
CA HIS A 82 -5.04 -0.62 8.16
C HIS A 82 -3.77 -0.68 9.02
N ARG A 83 -2.57 -0.68 8.42
CA ARG A 83 -1.29 -0.82 9.14
C ARG A 83 -0.48 0.46 9.18
N PHE A 84 -0.63 1.32 8.18
CA PHE A 84 0.07 2.59 8.08
C PHE A 84 -0.89 3.76 8.12
N HIS A 85 -0.38 4.89 8.61
CA HIS A 85 -1.09 6.16 8.63
C HIS A 85 -0.32 7.17 7.78
N SER A 86 -1.07 8.01 7.07
CA SER A 86 -0.56 9.17 6.33
C SER A 86 -1.12 10.47 6.92
N PRO A 87 -0.47 11.60 6.67
CA PRO A 87 -1.09 12.91 6.86
C PRO A 87 -2.41 13.03 6.09
N SER A 88 -3.39 13.71 6.69
CA SER A 88 -4.72 13.93 6.11
C SER A 88 -4.76 15.09 5.08
N ASN A 89 -3.73 15.22 4.26
CA ASN A 89 -3.55 16.30 3.27
C ASN A 89 -3.49 15.81 1.81
N GLY A 90 -3.86 14.55 1.58
CA GLY A 90 -3.82 13.92 0.26
C GLY A 90 -4.88 12.82 0.12
N ASN A 91 -4.57 11.80 -0.68
CA ASN A 91 -5.41 10.63 -0.88
C ASN A 91 -4.85 9.46 -0.06
N SER A 92 -4.87 9.62 1.27
CA SER A 92 -4.31 8.63 2.20
C SER A 92 -2.87 8.24 1.80
N LEU A 93 -2.54 6.95 1.81
CA LEU A 93 -1.22 6.42 1.46
C LEU A 93 -0.89 6.48 -0.04
N PHE A 94 -1.84 6.84 -0.91
CA PHE A 94 -1.63 6.89 -2.38
C PHE A 94 -0.89 8.16 -2.80
N TRP A 95 -1.20 9.30 -2.19
CA TRP A 95 -0.38 10.50 -2.25
C TRP A 95 -0.59 11.34 -1.00
N TYR A 96 0.46 11.97 -0.51
CA TYR A 96 0.43 12.95 0.57
C TYR A 96 1.73 13.78 0.53
N SER A 97 1.75 14.91 1.23
CA SER A 97 2.95 15.74 1.38
C SER A 97 3.36 15.84 2.85
N PHE A 98 4.64 16.10 3.08
CA PHE A 98 5.22 16.34 4.40
C PHE A 98 6.51 17.14 4.26
N ASP A 99 6.90 17.80 5.35
CA ASP A 99 8.19 18.48 5.51
C ASP A 99 9.04 17.73 6.56
N VAL A 100 10.36 17.89 6.50
CA VAL A 100 11.33 17.26 7.42
C VAL A 100 12.10 18.32 8.19
#